data_AF-A0A661CEN1-F1
#
_entry.id   AF-A0A661CEN1-F1
#
_cell.length_a   1.000
_cell.length_b   1.000
_cell.length_c   1.000
_cell.angle_alpha   90.00
_cell.angle_beta   90.00
_cell.angle_gamma   90.00
#
_symmetry.space_group_name_H-M   'P 1'
#
loop_
_entity.id
_entity.type
_entity.pdbx_description
1 polymer ?
#
loop_
_entity_poly.entity_id
_entity_poly.type
_entity_poly.pdbx_seq_one_letter_code
_entity_poly.pdbx_strand_id
1 'polypeptide(L)'
;MPQRFLTYLQECFRLLYWTYFKPYTFRQWLREIHPTLSINDNPFKERAAFADNPRLKRYADQVAWLNLVTPFVITILIAILYTPHSDEPFLWSKSLLFLCGWSLGILLATHLQQKLQEWLWNIVFYGAIIWSLWILGLLPKAINMLPNGETWLIQIAIFFQSITENIRVIFPLALGVAVGVAGGVAVGVALGVALGVAVGV
;
A
#
# COMPACT_ATOMS: atom_id res chain seq x y z
N MET A 1 22.85 -6.27 22.54
CA MET A 1 21.60 -6.25 21.73
C MET A 1 21.01 -4.85 21.51
N PRO A 2 20.86 -3.95 22.50
CA PRO A 2 20.15 -2.68 22.29
C PRO A 2 20.86 -1.71 21.32
N GLN A 3 22.21 -1.69 21.30
CA GLN A 3 22.96 -0.83 20.38
C GLN A 3 22.68 -1.13 18.90
N ARG A 4 22.64 -2.41 18.50
CA ARG A 4 22.38 -2.78 17.09
C ARG A 4 20.98 -2.37 16.64
N PHE A 5 20.00 -2.46 17.54
CA PHE A 5 18.62 -2.03 17.27
C PHE A 5 18.51 -0.50 17.14
N LEU A 6 19.16 0.25 18.03
CA LEU A 6 19.19 1.71 17.95
C LEU A 6 19.85 2.20 16.65
N THR A 7 20.96 1.58 16.23
CA THR A 7 21.58 1.88 14.94
C THR A 7 20.64 1.60 13.78
N TYR A 8 19.90 0.48 13.83
CA TYR A 8 18.92 0.15 12.81
C TYR A 8 17.78 1.18 12.73
N LEU A 9 17.23 1.60 13.88
CA LEU A 9 16.23 2.66 13.94
C LEU A 9 16.77 3.98 13.38
N GLN A 10 17.99 4.37 13.75
CA GLN A 10 18.62 5.59 13.24
C GLN A 10 18.77 5.56 11.73
N GLU A 11 19.13 4.41 11.14
CA GLU A 11 19.18 4.24 9.70
C GLU A 11 17.79 4.37 9.05
N CYS A 12 16.75 3.79 9.65
CA CYS A 12 15.37 3.97 9.18
C CYS A 12 14.91 5.43 9.22
N PHE A 13 15.19 6.15 10.31
CA PHE A 13 14.91 7.59 10.40
C PHE A 13 15.70 8.40 9.37
N ARG A 14 16.97 8.02 9.13
CA ARG A 14 17.78 8.65 8.08
C ARG A 14 17.18 8.42 6.70
N LEU A 15 16.68 7.22 6.41
CA LEU A 15 15.98 6.94 5.15
C LEU A 15 14.73 7.80 5.01
N LEU A 16 13.87 7.86 6.03
CA LEU A 16 12.69 8.75 6.01
C LEU A 16 13.10 10.21 5.78
N TYR A 17 14.09 10.69 6.53
CA TYR A 17 14.60 12.04 6.39
C TYR A 17 15.12 12.32 4.97
N TRP A 18 15.87 11.39 4.38
CA TRP A 18 16.38 11.53 3.01
C TRP A 18 15.27 11.48 1.96
N THR A 19 14.27 10.63 2.14
CA THR A 19 13.12 10.56 1.23
C THR A 19 12.36 11.88 1.17
N TYR A 20 12.14 12.55 2.31
CA TYR A 20 11.35 13.77 2.37
C TYR A 20 12.17 15.06 2.20
N PHE A 21 13.37 15.14 2.78
CA PHE A 21 14.14 16.39 2.87
C PHE A 21 15.40 16.41 2.00
N LYS A 22 15.96 15.24 1.62
CA LYS A 22 17.20 15.18 0.81
C LYS A 22 17.13 14.13 -0.33
N PRO A 23 16.19 14.26 -1.28
CA PRO A 23 15.98 13.24 -2.31
C PRO A 23 17.16 13.09 -3.28
N TYR A 24 18.00 14.12 -3.47
CA TYR A 24 19.21 14.01 -4.30
C TYR A 24 20.28 13.15 -3.62
N THR A 25 20.55 13.40 -2.34
CA THR A 25 21.45 12.56 -1.53
C THR A 25 20.95 11.13 -1.49
N PHE A 26 19.63 10.94 -1.38
CA PHE A 26 19.06 9.61 -1.39
C PHE A 26 19.31 8.88 -2.71
N ARG A 27 19.05 9.53 -3.86
CA ARG A 27 19.31 8.94 -5.19
C ARG A 27 20.77 8.54 -5.37
N GLN A 28 21.69 9.39 -4.94
CA GLN A 28 23.12 9.09 -5.04
C GLN A 28 23.47 7.86 -4.19
N TRP A 29 23.03 7.83 -2.93
CA TRP A 29 23.26 6.70 -2.03
C TRP A 29 22.64 5.39 -2.56
N LEU A 30 21.46 5.45 -3.19
CA LEU A 30 20.84 4.29 -3.82
C LEU A 30 21.66 3.76 -5.00
N ARG A 31 22.19 4.65 -5.86
CA ARG A 31 23.05 4.26 -6.99
C ARG A 31 24.37 3.64 -6.55
N GLU A 32 24.90 4.06 -5.40
CA GLU A 32 26.08 3.43 -4.78
C GLU A 32 25.79 1.99 -4.31
N ILE A 33 24.53 1.68 -3.95
CA ILE A 33 24.12 0.33 -3.57
C ILE A 33 23.87 -0.52 -4.81
N HIS A 34 23.09 -0.01 -5.78
CA HIS A 34 22.79 -0.71 -7.02
C HIS A 34 22.47 0.32 -8.14
N PRO A 35 23.11 0.22 -9.32
CA PRO A 35 23.02 1.27 -10.34
C PRO A 35 21.61 1.47 -10.93
N THR A 36 20.77 0.43 -10.92
CA THR A 36 19.40 0.47 -11.44
C THR A 36 18.38 0.98 -10.43
N LEU A 37 18.75 1.14 -9.14
CA LEU A 37 17.78 1.51 -8.11
C LEU A 37 17.36 2.99 -8.22
N SER A 38 16.06 3.23 -8.14
CA SER A 38 15.47 4.56 -8.01
C SER A 38 14.66 4.70 -6.73
N ILE A 39 14.35 5.95 -6.33
CA ILE A 39 13.54 6.24 -5.12
C ILE A 39 12.15 5.58 -5.20
N ASN A 40 11.59 5.50 -6.40
CA ASN A 40 10.22 5.05 -6.62
C ASN A 40 10.15 3.56 -6.95
N ASP A 41 11.29 2.87 -7.03
CA ASP A 41 11.33 1.45 -7.32
C ASP A 41 11.12 0.60 -6.08
N ASN A 42 10.45 -0.52 -6.30
CA ASN A 42 10.39 -1.58 -5.30
C ASN A 42 11.78 -2.27 -5.23
N PRO A 43 12.51 -2.18 -4.09
CA PRO A 43 13.84 -2.77 -3.97
C PRO A 43 13.84 -4.30 -4.05
N PHE A 44 12.68 -4.94 -3.86
CA PHE A 44 12.49 -6.37 -4.03
C PHE A 44 12.48 -6.83 -5.50
N LYS A 45 12.50 -5.91 -6.47
CA LYS A 45 12.73 -6.26 -7.90
C LYS A 45 14.12 -6.87 -8.10
N GLU A 46 15.12 -6.39 -7.36
CA GLU A 46 16.52 -6.83 -7.47
C GLU A 46 16.86 -7.96 -6.48
N ARG A 47 15.85 -8.78 -6.12
CA ARG A 47 15.99 -9.83 -5.09
C ARG A 47 17.05 -10.87 -5.42
N ALA A 48 17.27 -11.14 -6.71
CA ALA A 48 18.32 -12.04 -7.16
C ALA A 48 19.71 -11.58 -6.70
N ALA A 49 19.94 -10.26 -6.62
CA ALA A 49 21.20 -9.67 -6.20
C ALA A 49 21.39 -9.61 -4.67
N PHE A 50 20.41 -10.05 -3.86
CA PHE A 50 20.50 -9.98 -2.40
C PHE A 50 21.57 -10.90 -1.81
N ALA A 51 21.88 -12.01 -2.50
CA ALA A 51 22.94 -12.92 -2.09
C ALA A 51 24.32 -12.24 -2.20
N ASP A 52 24.53 -11.49 -3.28
CA ASP A 52 25.81 -10.84 -3.58
C ASP A 52 25.94 -9.45 -2.96
N ASN A 53 24.82 -8.82 -2.59
CA ASN A 53 24.78 -7.48 -2.03
C ASN A 53 23.98 -7.41 -0.71
N PRO A 54 24.62 -7.66 0.45
CA PRO A 54 23.94 -7.62 1.74
C PRO A 54 23.46 -6.22 2.13
N ARG A 55 24.06 -5.15 1.56
CA ARG A 55 23.60 -3.76 1.76
C ARG A 55 22.25 -3.53 1.10
N LEU A 56 22.07 -4.04 -0.13
CA LEU A 56 20.80 -3.98 -0.84
C LEU A 56 19.70 -4.72 -0.09
N LYS A 57 19.98 -5.94 0.39
CA LYS A 57 19.03 -6.70 1.22
C LYS A 57 18.62 -5.91 2.46
N ARG A 58 19.58 -5.35 3.20
CA ARG A 58 19.30 -4.55 4.40
C ARG A 58 18.45 -3.33 4.09
N TYR A 59 18.72 -2.64 3.00
CA TYR A 59 17.90 -1.51 2.54
C TYR A 59 16.47 -1.97 2.19
N ALA A 60 16.31 -3.07 1.45
CA ALA A 60 14.99 -3.61 1.12
C ALA A 60 14.18 -3.97 2.38
N ASP A 61 14.83 -4.61 3.35
CA ASP A 61 14.23 -4.94 4.65
C ASP A 61 13.81 -3.66 5.41
N GLN A 62 14.66 -2.62 5.42
CA GLN A 62 14.33 -1.33 6.04
C GLN A 62 13.12 -0.67 5.39
N VAL A 63 13.05 -0.66 4.06
CA VAL A 63 11.89 -0.13 3.32
C VAL A 63 10.63 -0.92 3.63
N ALA A 64 10.71 -2.26 3.69
CA ALA A 64 9.59 -3.10 4.09
C ALA A 64 9.07 -2.78 5.49
N TRP A 65 9.98 -2.66 6.47
CA TRP A 65 9.62 -2.32 7.84
C TRP A 65 9.05 -0.91 7.97
N LEU A 66 9.63 0.08 7.28
CA LEU A 66 9.11 1.43 7.25
C LEU A 66 7.68 1.43 6.68
N ASN A 67 7.46 0.83 5.52
CA ASN A 67 6.13 0.74 4.92
C ASN A 67 5.13 -0.01 5.80
N LEU A 68 5.58 -1.03 6.55
CA LEU A 68 4.73 -1.81 7.43
C LEU A 68 4.32 -1.00 8.66
N VAL A 69 5.27 -0.33 9.32
CA VAL A 69 5.08 0.32 10.62
C VAL A 69 4.47 1.71 10.49
N THR A 70 4.81 2.45 9.42
CA THR A 70 4.37 3.84 9.24
C THR A 70 2.85 4.02 9.37
N PRO A 71 1.99 3.21 8.72
CA PRO A 71 0.54 3.38 8.86
C PRO A 71 0.01 3.13 10.27
N PHE A 72 0.63 2.23 11.04
CA PHE A 72 0.24 2.01 12.44
C PHE A 72 0.53 3.26 13.27
N VAL A 73 1.74 3.82 13.12
CA VAL A 73 2.14 5.04 13.83
C VAL A 73 1.23 6.20 13.45
N ILE A 74 0.97 6.40 12.15
CA ILE A 74 0.07 7.45 11.66
C ILE A 74 -1.34 7.26 12.22
N THR A 75 -1.88 6.03 12.19
CA THR A 75 -3.23 5.74 12.70
C THR A 75 -3.35 6.07 14.18
N ILE A 76 -2.34 5.71 14.99
CA ILE A 76 -2.32 6.01 16.43
C ILE A 76 -2.26 7.53 16.65
N LEU A 77 -1.37 8.24 15.93
CA LEU A 77 -1.25 9.70 16.04
C LEU A 77 -2.56 10.40 15.67
N ILE A 78 -3.20 10.00 14.57
CA ILE A 78 -4.49 10.54 14.15
C ILE A 78 -5.57 10.23 15.19
N ALA A 79 -5.63 9.01 15.73
CA ALA A 79 -6.62 8.63 16.74
C ALA A 79 -6.50 9.49 18.01
N ILE A 80 -5.27 9.75 18.47
CA ILE A 80 -4.99 10.61 19.63
C ILE A 80 -5.46 12.05 19.35
N LEU A 81 -5.20 12.58 18.16
CA LEU A 81 -5.61 13.95 17.80
C LEU A 81 -7.11 14.06 17.52
N TYR A 82 -7.74 13.02 16.99
CA TYR A 82 -9.16 13.01 16.61
C TYR A 82 -10.09 12.92 17.82
N THR A 83 -9.73 12.09 18.80
CA THR A 83 -10.56 11.82 20.00
C THR A 83 -11.02 13.09 20.74
N PRO A 84 -10.17 14.11 20.99
CA PRO A 84 -10.61 15.32 21.67
C PRO A 84 -11.36 16.34 20.77
N HIS A 85 -11.33 16.19 19.45
CA HIS A 85 -11.89 17.18 18.50
C HIS A 85 -13.16 16.72 17.79
N SER A 86 -13.57 15.47 17.97
CA SER A 86 -14.70 14.86 17.26
C SER A 86 -15.77 14.38 18.22
N ASP A 87 -17.03 14.68 17.89
CA ASP A 87 -18.19 14.15 18.58
C ASP A 87 -18.43 12.66 18.26
N GLU A 88 -17.88 12.17 17.15
CA GLU A 88 -17.94 10.77 16.75
C GLU A 88 -16.73 9.97 17.26
N PRO A 89 -16.93 8.70 17.68
CA PRO A 89 -15.84 7.84 18.13
C PRO A 89 -14.93 7.42 16.96
N PHE A 90 -13.63 7.34 17.22
CA PHE A 90 -12.68 6.84 16.24
C PHE A 90 -13.00 5.40 15.84
N LEU A 91 -13.16 5.15 14.52
CA LEU A 91 -13.61 3.88 13.97
C LEU A 91 -12.48 2.83 13.90
N TRP A 92 -12.02 2.35 15.06
CA TRP A 92 -10.94 1.38 15.20
C TRP A 92 -11.13 0.12 14.34
N SER A 93 -12.35 -0.39 14.20
CA SER A 93 -12.62 -1.59 13.40
C SER A 93 -12.25 -1.39 11.92
N LYS A 94 -12.59 -0.24 11.33
CA LYS A 94 -12.25 0.10 9.94
C LYS A 94 -10.74 0.32 9.79
N SER A 95 -10.13 1.02 10.75
CA SER A 95 -8.68 1.24 10.74
C SER A 95 -7.88 -0.06 10.90
N LEU A 96 -8.31 -0.98 11.75
CA LEU A 96 -7.66 -2.28 11.92
C LEU A 96 -7.82 -3.15 10.67
N LEU A 97 -9.00 -3.17 10.05
CA LEU A 97 -9.21 -3.87 8.78
C LEU A 97 -8.24 -3.34 7.70
N PHE A 98 -8.12 -2.01 7.61
CA PHE A 98 -7.16 -1.36 6.72
C PHE A 98 -5.71 -1.78 7.03
N LEU A 99 -5.29 -1.68 8.28
CA LEU A 99 -3.93 -2.02 8.70
C LEU A 99 -3.60 -3.50 8.45
N CYS A 100 -4.55 -4.41 8.67
CA CYS A 100 -4.41 -5.82 8.32
C CYS A 100 -4.26 -6.02 6.82
N GLY A 101 -5.12 -5.41 6.01
CA GLY A 101 -5.04 -5.49 4.54
C GLY A 101 -3.74 -4.90 3.99
N TRP A 102 -3.29 -3.78 4.54
CA TRP A 102 -2.02 -3.14 4.20
C TRP A 102 -0.83 -4.03 4.57
N SER A 103 -0.81 -4.55 5.80
CA SER A 103 0.25 -5.45 6.28
C SER A 103 0.34 -6.70 5.43
N LEU A 104 -0.81 -7.30 5.09
CA LEU A 104 -0.88 -8.43 4.16
C LEU A 104 -0.31 -8.04 2.80
N GLY A 105 -0.70 -6.90 2.23
CA GLY A 105 -0.18 -6.40 0.96
C GLY A 105 1.35 -6.25 0.95
N ILE A 106 1.94 -5.73 2.04
CA ILE A 106 3.39 -5.64 2.18
C ILE A 106 4.03 -7.01 2.32
N LEU A 107 3.49 -7.90 3.14
CA LEU A 107 4.02 -9.27 3.26
C LEU A 107 3.99 -9.98 1.91
N LEU A 108 2.92 -9.79 1.13
CA LEU A 108 2.84 -10.30 -0.23
C LEU A 108 3.93 -9.67 -1.13
N ALA A 109 4.05 -8.35 -1.16
CA ALA A 109 5.05 -7.66 -1.98
C ALA A 109 6.50 -7.95 -1.59
N THR A 110 6.75 -8.27 -0.32
CA THR A 110 8.10 -8.49 0.23
C THR A 110 8.50 -9.96 0.26
N HIS A 111 7.58 -10.91 0.38
CA HIS A 111 7.92 -12.34 0.53
C HIS A 111 7.49 -13.23 -0.63
N LEU A 112 6.50 -12.83 -1.44
CA LEU A 112 6.11 -13.65 -2.58
C LEU A 112 7.07 -13.48 -3.76
N GLN A 113 7.17 -14.54 -4.55
CA GLN A 113 7.84 -14.53 -5.85
C GLN A 113 7.07 -13.63 -6.82
N GLN A 114 7.80 -12.92 -7.67
CA GLN A 114 7.28 -12.04 -8.72
C GLN A 114 6.20 -12.73 -9.58
N LYS A 115 6.38 -14.02 -9.88
CA LYS A 115 5.42 -14.83 -10.63
C LYS A 115 4.05 -14.96 -9.94
N LEU A 116 4.03 -15.04 -8.61
CA LEU A 116 2.78 -15.12 -7.86
C LEU A 116 2.11 -13.75 -7.76
N GLN A 117 2.89 -12.67 -7.70
CA GLN A 117 2.36 -11.30 -7.78
C GLN A 117 1.68 -11.04 -9.14
N GLU A 118 2.31 -11.47 -10.24
CA GLU A 118 1.71 -11.40 -11.59
C GLU A 118 0.42 -12.23 -11.68
N TRP A 119 0.43 -13.44 -11.11
CA TRP A 119 -0.76 -14.29 -11.06
C TRP A 119 -1.90 -13.66 -10.25
N LEU A 120 -1.61 -13.09 -9.07
CA LEU A 120 -2.59 -12.37 -8.26
C LEU A 120 -3.14 -11.14 -9.00
N TRP A 121 -2.27 -10.38 -9.66
CA TRP A 121 -2.70 -9.24 -10.48
C TRP A 121 -3.62 -9.67 -11.62
N ASN A 122 -3.30 -10.78 -12.30
CA ASN A 122 -4.14 -11.35 -13.33
C ASN A 122 -5.51 -11.76 -12.76
N ILE A 123 -5.58 -12.37 -11.57
CA ILE A 123 -6.85 -12.69 -10.91
C ILE A 123 -7.67 -11.42 -10.64
N VAL A 124 -7.04 -10.38 -10.08
CA VAL A 124 -7.73 -9.12 -9.81
C VAL A 124 -8.24 -8.49 -11.11
N PHE A 125 -7.43 -8.50 -12.16
CA PHE A 125 -7.78 -7.97 -13.48
C PHE A 125 -8.95 -8.73 -14.12
N TYR A 126 -8.89 -10.07 -14.17
CA TYR A 126 -9.98 -10.88 -14.68
C TYR A 126 -11.25 -10.74 -13.83
N GLY A 127 -11.10 -10.67 -12.50
CA GLY A 127 -12.20 -10.40 -11.59
C GLY A 127 -12.89 -9.06 -11.89
N ALA A 128 -12.11 -8.01 -12.15
CA ALA A 128 -12.63 -6.69 -12.52
C ALA A 128 -13.34 -6.71 -13.88
N ILE A 129 -12.83 -7.44 -14.88
CA ILE A 129 -13.50 -7.62 -16.17
C ILE A 129 -14.84 -8.33 -15.99
N ILE A 130 -14.85 -9.47 -15.28
CA ILE A 130 -16.08 -10.26 -15.03
C ILE A 130 -17.11 -9.39 -14.30
N TRP A 131 -16.69 -8.63 -13.29
CA TRP A 131 -17.56 -7.72 -12.56
C TRP A 131 -18.11 -6.60 -13.44
N SER A 132 -17.27 -6.03 -14.32
CA SER A 132 -17.71 -5.01 -15.28
C SER A 132 -18.74 -5.56 -16.28
N LEU A 133 -18.49 -6.75 -16.83
CA LEU A 133 -19.42 -7.46 -17.71
C LEU A 133 -20.73 -7.81 -17.02
N TRP A 134 -20.69 -8.08 -15.71
CA TRP A 134 -21.87 -8.30 -14.89
C TRP A 134 -22.72 -7.04 -14.76
N ILE A 135 -22.10 -5.91 -14.39
CA ILE A 135 -22.78 -4.60 -14.25
C ILE A 135 -23.37 -4.12 -15.58
N LEU A 136 -22.65 -4.32 -16.69
CA LEU A 136 -23.13 -3.98 -18.03
C LEU A 136 -24.28 -4.89 -18.52
N GLY A 137 -24.65 -5.92 -17.75
CA GLY A 137 -25.72 -6.85 -18.11
C GLY A 137 -25.36 -7.81 -19.25
N LEU A 138 -24.10 -7.81 -19.70
CA LEU A 138 -23.63 -8.71 -20.77
C LEU A 138 -23.49 -10.15 -20.26
N LEU A 139 -22.91 -10.33 -19.06
CA LEU A 139 -22.78 -11.65 -18.43
C LEU A 139 -24.15 -12.26 -18.10
N PRO A 140 -25.09 -11.53 -17.45
CA PRO A 140 -26.45 -12.01 -17.21
C PRO A 140 -27.17 -12.48 -18.47
N LYS A 141 -27.08 -11.72 -19.58
CA LYS A 141 -27.69 -12.09 -20.85
C LYS A 141 -27.11 -13.38 -21.42
N ALA A 142 -25.79 -13.57 -21.34
CA ALA A 142 -25.13 -14.79 -21.80
C ALA A 142 -25.50 -16.01 -20.94
N ILE A 143 -25.57 -15.85 -19.61
CA ILE A 143 -25.91 -16.95 -18.69
C ILE A 143 -27.37 -17.40 -18.87
N ASN A 144 -28.29 -16.47 -19.14
CA ASN A 144 -29.70 -16.79 -19.40
C ASN A 144 -29.93 -17.65 -20.66
N MET A 145 -28.97 -17.68 -21.59
CA MET A 145 -29.05 -18.53 -22.79
C MET A 145 -28.65 -19.99 -22.50
N LEU A 146 -28.08 -20.29 -21.32
CA LEU A 146 -27.69 -21.64 -20.93
C LEU A 146 -28.87 -22.42 -20.33
N PRO A 147 -28.85 -23.76 -20.40
CA PRO A 147 -29.80 -24.59 -19.68
C PRO A 147 -29.71 -24.30 -18.17
N ASN A 148 -30.86 -24.07 -17.52
CA ASN A 148 -30.95 -23.64 -16.11
C ASN A 148 -30.31 -22.26 -15.82
N GLY A 149 -30.14 -21.40 -16.83
CA GLY A 149 -29.50 -20.09 -16.70
C GLY A 149 -30.07 -19.20 -15.60
N GLU A 150 -31.38 -19.26 -15.35
CA GLU A 150 -32.05 -18.50 -14.29
C GLU A 150 -31.55 -18.88 -12.89
N THR A 151 -31.36 -20.17 -12.62
CA THR A 151 -30.86 -20.67 -11.32
C THR A 151 -29.41 -20.24 -11.10
N TRP A 152 -28.58 -20.35 -12.14
CA TRP A 152 -27.18 -19.89 -12.09
C TRP A 152 -27.09 -18.38 -11.88
N LEU A 153 -27.96 -17.61 -12.52
CA LEU A 153 -28.02 -16.16 -12.36
C LEU A 153 -28.33 -15.74 -10.94
N ILE A 154 -29.31 -16.37 -10.29
CA ILE A 154 -29.68 -16.05 -8.92
C ILE A 154 -28.50 -16.34 -7.97
N GLN A 155 -27.86 -17.50 -8.12
CA GLN A 155 -26.70 -17.87 -7.27
C GLN A 155 -25.52 -16.90 -7.46
N ILE A 156 -25.19 -16.57 -8.71
CA ILE A 156 -24.09 -15.64 -9.03
C ILE A 156 -24.45 -14.22 -8.59
N ALA A 157 -25.71 -13.80 -8.69
CA ALA A 157 -26.18 -12.50 -8.20
C ALA A 157 -26.03 -12.36 -6.69
N ILE A 158 -26.41 -13.39 -5.91
CA ILE A 158 -26.25 -13.41 -4.45
C ILE A 158 -24.77 -13.30 -4.08
N PHE A 159 -23.90 -14.02 -4.79
CA PHE A 159 -22.45 -13.94 -4.59
C PHE A 159 -21.91 -12.53 -4.87
N PHE A 160 -22.26 -11.92 -6.01
CA PHE A 160 -21.83 -10.55 -6.33
C PHE A 160 -22.43 -9.51 -5.38
N GLN A 161 -23.66 -9.69 -4.92
CA GLN A 161 -24.27 -8.80 -3.94
C GLN A 161 -23.48 -8.83 -2.63
N SER A 162 -23.17 -10.02 -2.11
CA SER A 162 -22.33 -10.19 -0.93
C SER A 162 -20.95 -9.53 -1.10
N ILE A 163 -20.30 -9.71 -2.25
CA ILE A 163 -19.05 -9.03 -2.56
C ILE A 163 -19.24 -7.50 -2.59
N THR A 164 -20.28 -7.00 -3.25
CA THR A 164 -20.52 -5.57 -3.45
C THR A 164 -20.85 -4.86 -2.14
N GLU A 165 -21.62 -5.49 -1.25
CA GLU A 165 -21.91 -4.97 0.09
C GLU A 165 -20.63 -4.82 0.92
N ASN A 166 -19.72 -5.79 0.82
CA ASN A 166 -18.40 -5.71 1.47
C ASN A 166 -17.49 -4.67 0.77
N ILE A 167 -17.49 -4.60 -0.56
CA ILE A 167 -16.71 -3.63 -1.35
C ILE A 167 -17.21 -2.20 -1.13
N ARG A 168 -18.50 -1.95 -0.87
CA ARG A 168 -19.01 -0.61 -0.52
C ARG A 168 -18.33 -0.03 0.72
N VAL A 169 -17.81 -0.86 1.62
CA VAL A 169 -17.03 -0.41 2.77
C VAL A 169 -15.54 -0.29 2.40
N ILE A 170 -15.02 -1.23 1.62
CA ILE A 170 -13.59 -1.34 1.31
C ILE A 170 -13.15 -0.33 0.24
N PHE A 171 -13.97 -0.05 -0.77
CA PHE A 171 -13.60 0.78 -1.91
C PHE A 171 -13.49 2.27 -1.55
N PRO A 172 -14.42 2.89 -0.79
CA PRO A 172 -14.24 4.25 -0.31
C PRO A 172 -13.05 4.37 0.63
N LEU A 173 -12.75 3.32 1.40
CA LEU A 173 -11.59 3.26 2.28
C LEU A 173 -10.29 3.21 1.44
N ALA A 174 -10.22 2.33 0.45
CA ALA A 174 -9.06 2.20 -0.43
C ALA A 174 -8.84 3.44 -1.30
N LEU A 175 -9.92 4.02 -1.84
CA LEU A 175 -9.87 5.26 -2.61
C LEU A 175 -9.55 6.47 -1.72
N GLY A 176 -10.14 6.54 -0.53
CA GLY A 176 -9.83 7.53 0.50
C GLY A 176 -8.38 7.45 0.95
N VAL A 177 -7.80 6.25 1.05
CA VAL A 177 -6.36 6.06 1.31
C VAL A 177 -5.53 6.49 0.10
N ALA A 178 -5.89 6.10 -1.12
CA ALA A 178 -5.14 6.52 -2.30
C ALA A 178 -5.11 8.05 -2.47
N VAL A 179 -6.28 8.69 -2.32
CA VAL A 179 -6.42 10.14 -2.38
C VAL A 179 -5.78 10.82 -1.16
N GLY A 180 -5.95 10.27 0.04
CA GLY A 180 -5.38 10.79 1.27
C GLY A 180 -3.86 10.68 1.33
N VAL A 181 -3.28 9.59 0.81
CA VAL A 181 -1.82 9.43 0.67
C VAL A 181 -1.31 10.35 -0.42
N ALA A 182 -1.94 10.38 -1.61
CA ALA A 182 -1.49 11.28 -2.69
C ALA A 182 -1.59 12.76 -2.30
N GLY A 183 -2.71 13.17 -1.73
CA GLY A 183 -2.96 14.54 -1.28
C GLY A 183 -2.15 14.89 -0.03
N GLY A 184 -2.08 14.01 0.96
CA GLY A 184 -1.31 14.21 2.19
C GLY A 184 0.18 14.26 1.96
N VAL A 185 0.72 13.43 1.06
CA VAL A 185 2.12 13.51 0.62
C VAL A 185 2.34 14.80 -0.17
N ALA A 186 1.45 15.19 -1.08
CA ALA A 186 1.60 16.42 -1.85
C ALA A 186 1.60 17.67 -0.94
N VAL A 187 0.65 17.77 -0.01
CA VAL A 187 0.55 18.89 0.94
C VAL A 187 1.69 18.87 1.97
N GLY A 188 2.02 17.69 2.51
CA GLY A 188 3.11 17.52 3.47
C GLY A 188 4.48 17.84 2.88
N VAL A 189 4.73 17.44 1.64
CA VAL A 189 5.94 17.81 0.88
C VAL A 189 5.93 19.30 0.58
N ALA A 190 4.81 19.88 0.12
CA ALA A 190 4.74 21.31 -0.17
C ALA A 190 5.01 22.18 1.08
N LEU A 191 4.42 21.85 2.23
CA LEU A 191 4.65 22.57 3.49
C LEU A 191 6.06 22.33 4.03
N GLY A 192 6.56 21.09 3.98
CA GLY A 192 7.91 20.76 4.41
C GLY A 192 8.99 21.46 3.58
N VAL A 193 8.79 21.57 2.27
CA VAL A 193 9.66 22.33 1.36
C VAL A 193 9.55 23.83 1.65
N ALA A 194 8.35 24.37 1.80
CA ALA A 194 8.15 25.80 2.07
C ALA A 194 8.80 26.23 3.39
N LEU A 195 8.62 25.47 4.47
CA LEU A 195 9.25 25.73 5.77
C LEU A 195 10.76 25.49 5.75
N GLY A 196 11.21 24.43 5.06
CA GLY A 196 12.65 24.15 4.91
C GLY A 196 13.39 25.24 4.14
N VAL A 197 12.76 25.85 3.13
CA VAL A 197 13.30 27.00 2.41
C VAL A 197 13.22 28.27 3.25
N ALA A 198 12.15 28.48 4.02
CA ALA A 198 11.99 29.68 4.85
C ALA A 198 12.96 29.75 6.04
N VAL A 199 13.39 28.60 6.58
CA VAL A 199 14.34 28.52 7.72
C VAL A 199 15.79 28.31 7.26
N GLY A 200 15.98 27.85 6.01
CA GLY A 200 17.29 27.54 5.43
C GLY A 200 17.96 28.67 4.63
N VAL A 201 17.33 29.85 4.56
CA VAL A 201 17.86 31.09 3.95
C VAL A 201 18.02 32.12 5.06
#